data_AF-A0A0J8BG37-F1
#
_entry.id   AF-A0A0J8BG37-F1
#
_cell.length_a   1.000
_cell.length_b   1.000
_cell.length_c   1.000
_cell.angle_alpha   90.00
_cell.angle_beta   90.00
_cell.angle_gamma   90.00
#
_symmetry.space_group_name_H-M   'P 1'
#
loop_
_entity.id
_entity.type
_entity.pdbx_description
1 polymer ?
#
loop_
_entity_poly.entity_id
_entity_poly.type
_entity_poly.pdbx_seq_one_letter_code
_entity_poly.pdbx_strand_id
1 'polypeptide(L)'
;LKVDAKKLTDFQIAAIGKNQVLLMLFEKQFDGCIRRCKELIAHDPTDSFVSLVLACALSRSNKSEEAFEVLRKQHSMDTQLALVQMLIEKKQISAALDALKDPILNELRLKSAFVSLIVSLQDNDSAAKTLLDAVSKNSSLAGHAGFY
;
A
#
# COMPACT_ATOMS: atom_id res chain seq x y z
N LEU A 1 23.38 -20.00 2.66
CA LEU A 1 24.70 -19.35 2.71
C LEU A 1 25.06 -19.04 4.16
N LYS A 2 26.19 -19.54 4.68
CA LYS A 2 26.77 -19.02 5.94
C LYS A 2 27.69 -17.86 5.56
N VAL A 3 27.16 -16.64 5.63
CA VAL A 3 27.94 -15.42 5.39
C VAL A 3 28.47 -14.94 6.74
N ASP A 4 29.76 -14.63 6.80
CA ASP A 4 30.44 -14.21 8.01
C ASP A 4 29.98 -12.79 8.40
N ALA A 5 29.08 -12.69 9.39
CA ALA A 5 28.34 -11.47 9.70
C ALA A 5 29.23 -10.26 10.05
N LYS A 6 30.47 -10.50 10.46
CA LYS A 6 31.45 -9.46 10.80
C LYS A 6 32.05 -8.71 9.60
N LYS A 7 31.83 -9.19 8.37
CA LYS A 7 32.36 -8.57 7.14
C LYS A 7 31.31 -7.83 6.33
N LEU A 8 30.06 -7.86 6.77
CA LEU A 8 28.95 -7.27 6.04
C LEU A 8 28.72 -5.82 6.47
N THR A 9 28.37 -4.98 5.51
CA THR A 9 27.89 -3.62 5.79
C THR A 9 26.43 -3.67 6.24
N ASP A 10 25.97 -2.64 6.96
CA ASP A 10 24.57 -2.53 7.39
C ASP A 10 23.59 -2.59 6.19
N PHE A 11 23.99 -1.99 5.06
CA PHE A 11 23.24 -2.07 3.81
C PHE A 11 23.09 -3.53 3.31
N GLN A 12 24.17 -4.31 3.36
CA GLN A 12 24.13 -5.72 2.95
C GLN A 12 23.30 -6.56 3.92
N ILE A 13 23.38 -6.30 5.22
CA ILE A 13 22.57 -6.96 6.24
C ILE A 13 21.08 -6.69 5.98
N ALA A 14 20.72 -5.42 5.73
CA ALA A 14 19.35 -5.04 5.39
C ALA A 14 18.86 -5.72 4.10
N ALA A 15 19.68 -5.71 3.04
CA ALA A 15 19.34 -6.36 1.77
C ALA A 15 19.13 -7.88 1.93
N ILE A 16 19.99 -8.56 2.69
CA ILE A 16 19.83 -9.99 3.01
C ILE A 16 18.52 -10.20 3.79
N GLY A 17 18.22 -9.37 4.77
CA GLY A 17 16.97 -9.43 5.53
C GLY A 17 15.73 -9.31 4.63
N LYS A 18 15.73 -8.35 3.70
CA LYS A 18 14.65 -8.15 2.72
C LYS A 18 14.47 -9.36 1.79
N ASN A 19 15.57 -9.90 1.28
CA ASN A 19 15.54 -11.08 0.42
C ASN A 19 15.03 -12.33 1.18
N GLN A 20 15.39 -12.49 2.45
CA GLN A 20 14.91 -13.58 3.29
C GLN A 20 13.39 -13.55 3.46
N VAL A 21 12.81 -12.40 3.80
CA VAL A 21 11.36 -12.31 4.00
C VAL A 21 10.58 -12.50 2.70
N LEU A 22 11.12 -12.02 1.56
CA LEU A 22 10.53 -12.31 0.25
C LEU A 22 10.53 -13.80 -0.07
N LEU A 23 11.67 -14.48 0.17
CA LEU A 23 11.78 -15.92 -0.08
C LEU A 23 10.81 -16.70 0.80
N MET A 24 10.73 -16.38 2.10
CA MET A 24 9.77 -17.00 3.02
C MET A 24 8.32 -16.79 2.59
N LEU A 25 7.97 -15.58 2.13
CA LEU A 25 6.64 -15.27 1.59
C LEU A 25 6.32 -16.12 0.35
N PHE A 26 7.29 -16.25 -0.58
CA PHE A 26 7.15 -17.05 -1.79
C PHE A 26 6.99 -18.54 -1.48
N GLU A 27 7.78 -19.06 -0.54
CA GLU A 27 7.71 -20.45 -0.05
C GLU A 27 6.50 -20.72 0.86
N LYS A 28 5.63 -19.72 1.07
CA LYS A 28 4.43 -19.79 1.92
C LYS A 28 4.74 -20.11 3.39
N GLN A 29 5.95 -19.81 3.85
CA GLN A 29 6.37 -19.93 5.26
C GLN A 29 5.88 -18.72 6.07
N PHE A 30 4.56 -18.51 6.15
CA PHE A 30 3.99 -17.25 6.62
C PHE A 30 4.32 -16.93 8.08
N ASP A 31 4.29 -17.90 8.99
CA ASP A 31 4.63 -17.65 10.40
C ASP A 31 6.10 -17.24 10.58
N GLY A 32 7.01 -17.87 9.84
CA GLY A 32 8.43 -17.53 9.81
C GLY A 32 8.65 -16.13 9.22
N CYS A 33 7.97 -15.84 8.10
CA CYS A 33 7.99 -14.54 7.45
C CYS A 33 7.51 -13.43 8.39
N ILE A 34 6.36 -13.62 9.06
CA ILE A 34 5.78 -12.64 9.99
C ILE A 34 6.76 -12.33 11.12
N ARG A 35 7.34 -13.35 11.76
CA ARG A 35 8.31 -13.16 12.84
C ARG A 35 9.53 -12.38 12.35
N ARG A 36 10.09 -12.77 11.20
CA ARG A 36 11.28 -12.10 10.65
C ARG A 36 11.01 -10.67 10.22
N CYS A 37 9.84 -10.39 9.62
CA CYS A 37 9.42 -9.02 9.31
C CYS A 37 9.30 -8.17 10.57
N LYS A 38 8.71 -8.69 11.66
CA LYS A 38 8.60 -7.95 12.93
C LYS A 38 9.98 -7.60 13.51
N GLU A 39 10.95 -8.51 13.42
CA GLU A 39 12.34 -8.22 13.82
C GLU A 39 12.96 -7.10 12.97
N LEU A 40 12.80 -7.16 11.63
CA LEU A 40 13.32 -6.14 10.73
C LEU A 40 12.67 -4.77 10.95
N ILE A 41 11.35 -4.72 11.17
CA ILE A 41 10.62 -3.48 11.47
C ILE A 41 11.02 -2.90 12.83
N ALA A 42 11.35 -3.74 13.82
CA ALA A 42 11.85 -3.25 15.11
C ALA A 42 13.20 -2.53 14.95
N HIS A 43 14.01 -2.89 13.94
CA HIS A 43 15.25 -2.20 13.61
C HIS A 43 15.02 -0.93 12.75
N ASP A 44 14.14 -1.00 11.75
CA ASP A 44 13.73 0.15 10.93
C ASP A 44 12.19 0.20 10.79
N PRO A 45 11.51 0.99 11.65
CA PRO A 45 10.05 1.09 11.62
C PRO A 45 9.48 1.76 10.37
N THR A 46 10.31 2.49 9.62
CA THR A 46 9.90 3.26 8.44
C THR A 46 10.07 2.49 7.13
N ASP A 47 10.55 1.25 7.20
CA ASP A 47 10.73 0.38 6.05
C ASP A 47 9.37 -0.11 5.52
N SER A 48 8.81 0.69 4.61
CA SER A 48 7.54 0.41 3.93
C SER A 48 7.57 -0.92 3.17
N PHE A 49 8.72 -1.32 2.62
CA PHE A 49 8.86 -2.59 1.91
C PHE A 49 8.64 -3.78 2.86
N VAL A 50 9.31 -3.79 4.02
CA VAL A 50 9.14 -4.87 4.99
C VAL A 50 7.72 -4.89 5.54
N SER A 51 7.11 -3.71 5.73
CA SER A 51 5.72 -3.57 6.15
C SER A 51 4.73 -4.14 5.13
N LEU A 52 4.95 -3.93 3.83
CA LEU A 52 4.16 -4.54 2.74
C LEU A 52 4.26 -6.06 2.76
N VAL A 53 5.48 -6.61 2.91
CA VAL A 53 5.70 -8.06 2.99
C VAL A 53 4.99 -8.65 4.22
N LEU A 54 5.07 -7.96 5.37
CA LEU A 54 4.36 -8.36 6.59
C LEU A 54 2.84 -8.37 6.39
N ALA A 55 2.27 -7.31 5.82
CA ALA A 55 0.84 -7.23 5.55
C ALA A 55 0.37 -8.35 4.61
N CYS A 56 1.14 -8.66 3.57
CA CYS A 56 0.85 -9.77 2.67
C CYS A 56 0.87 -11.12 3.40
N ALA A 57 1.91 -11.39 4.21
CA ALA A 57 2.01 -12.63 4.98
C ALA A 57 0.86 -12.78 5.99
N LEU A 58 0.49 -11.70 6.68
CA LEU A 58 -0.65 -11.66 7.60
C LEU A 58 -1.98 -11.92 6.87
N SER A 59 -2.21 -11.26 5.74
CA SER A 59 -3.41 -11.46 4.93
C SER A 59 -3.59 -12.92 4.48
N ARG A 60 -2.50 -13.52 3.97
CA ARG A 60 -2.48 -14.93 3.53
C ARG A 60 -2.60 -15.93 4.69
N SER A 61 -2.38 -15.47 5.92
CA SER A 61 -2.57 -16.24 7.15
C SER A 61 -3.92 -15.96 7.83
N ASN A 62 -4.88 -15.37 7.13
CA ASN A 62 -6.19 -14.96 7.65
C ASN A 62 -6.14 -13.94 8.81
N LYS A 63 -5.04 -13.20 8.97
CA LYS A 63 -4.87 -12.13 9.96
C LYS A 63 -5.01 -10.75 9.30
N SER A 64 -6.11 -10.55 8.56
CA SER A 64 -6.30 -9.36 7.72
C SER A 64 -6.39 -8.05 8.52
N GLU A 65 -7.01 -8.07 9.71
CA GLU A 65 -7.08 -6.88 10.56
C GLU A 65 -5.69 -6.43 11.04
N GLU A 66 -4.84 -7.38 11.46
CA GLU A 66 -3.44 -7.06 11.80
C GLU A 66 -2.68 -6.49 10.59
N ALA A 67 -2.97 -6.99 9.38
CA ALA A 67 -2.35 -6.48 8.16
C ALA A 67 -2.76 -5.02 7.89
N PHE A 68 -4.03 -4.67 8.09
CA PHE A 68 -4.50 -3.29 7.95
C PHE A 68 -3.80 -2.35 8.93
N GLU A 69 -3.65 -2.77 10.19
CA GLU A 69 -2.95 -1.98 11.21
C GLU A 69 -1.47 -1.76 10.88
N VAL A 70 -0.80 -2.74 10.28
CA VAL A 70 0.58 -2.58 9.80
C VAL A 70 0.65 -1.53 8.70
N LEU A 71 -0.27 -1.57 7.72
CA LEU A 71 -0.26 -0.64 6.59
C LEU A 71 -0.65 0.78 7.00
N ARG A 72 -1.62 0.95 7.91
CA ARG A 72 -2.07 2.26 8.41
C ARG A 72 -0.98 3.04 9.15
N LYS A 73 -0.02 2.34 9.75
CA LYS A 73 1.12 2.95 10.46
C LYS A 73 2.19 3.49 9.51
N GLN A 74 2.11 3.17 8.23
CA GLN A 74 3.07 3.59 7.23
C GLN A 74 2.53 4.79 6.46
N HIS A 75 3.39 5.78 6.24
CA HIS A 75 3.07 6.98 5.47
C HIS A 75 3.70 6.90 4.07
N SER A 76 3.39 5.83 3.33
CA SER A 76 3.84 5.62 1.96
C SER A 76 2.64 5.42 1.02
N MET A 77 2.76 5.92 -0.21
CA MET A 77 1.77 5.72 -1.26
C MET A 77 1.55 4.23 -1.52
N ASP A 78 2.63 3.43 -1.55
CA ASP A 78 2.56 2.00 -1.82
C ASP A 78 1.79 1.24 -0.74
N THR A 79 2.02 1.58 0.54
CA THR A 79 1.32 0.95 1.67
C THR A 79 -0.15 1.35 1.70
N GLN A 80 -0.47 2.59 1.32
CA GLN A 80 -1.85 3.04 1.23
C GLN A 80 -2.61 2.37 0.08
N LEU A 81 -1.98 2.22 -1.10
CA LEU A 81 -2.58 1.49 -2.22
C LEU A 81 -2.78 0.01 -1.88
N ALA A 82 -1.81 -0.61 -1.21
CA ALA A 82 -1.95 -1.98 -0.72
C ALA A 82 -3.11 -2.12 0.28
N LEU A 83 -3.29 -1.16 1.19
CA LEU A 83 -4.40 -1.13 2.13
C LEU A 83 -5.73 -1.09 1.39
N VAL A 84 -5.88 -0.16 0.44
CA VAL A 84 -7.08 -0.05 -0.40
C VAL A 84 -7.39 -1.36 -1.12
N GLN A 85 -6.38 -1.94 -1.79
CA GLN A 85 -6.54 -3.19 -2.53
C GLN A 85 -7.03 -4.32 -1.62
N MET A 86 -6.44 -4.48 -0.44
CA MET A 86 -6.83 -5.53 0.49
C MET A 86 -8.23 -5.31 1.07
N LEU A 87 -8.63 -4.06 1.33
CA LEU A 87 -9.99 -3.73 1.78
C LEU A 87 -11.03 -4.09 0.71
N ILE A 88 -10.73 -3.82 -0.57
CA ILE A 88 -11.58 -4.22 -1.70
C ILE A 88 -11.70 -5.74 -1.79
N GLU A 89 -10.58 -6.47 -1.70
CA GLU A 89 -10.58 -7.95 -1.73
C GLU A 89 -11.41 -8.56 -0.60
N LYS A 90 -11.45 -7.90 0.57
CA LYS A 90 -12.28 -8.31 1.72
C LYS A 90 -13.70 -7.74 1.69
N LYS A 91 -14.10 -7.10 0.59
CA LYS A 91 -15.42 -6.47 0.38
C LYS A 91 -15.74 -5.37 1.41
N GLN A 92 -14.73 -4.79 2.05
CA GLN A 92 -14.87 -3.66 2.96
C GLN A 92 -14.87 -2.34 2.17
N ILE A 93 -15.87 -2.17 1.31
CA ILE A 93 -15.89 -1.10 0.30
C ILE A 93 -15.92 0.29 0.94
N SER A 94 -16.68 0.50 2.01
CA SER A 94 -16.71 1.78 2.74
C SER A 94 -15.33 2.17 3.25
N ALA A 95 -14.62 1.23 3.89
CA ALA A 95 -13.28 1.49 4.41
C ALA A 95 -12.27 1.72 3.28
N ALA A 96 -12.40 1.02 2.14
CA ALA A 96 -11.57 1.25 0.96
C ALA A 96 -11.76 2.66 0.40
N LEU A 97 -13.01 3.14 0.31
CA LEU A 97 -13.32 4.50 -0.14
C LEU A 97 -12.77 5.56 0.83
N ASP A 98 -12.80 5.30 2.13
CA ASP A 98 -12.21 6.20 3.11
C ASP A 98 -10.68 6.22 3.03
N ALA A 99 -10.03 5.06 2.83
CA ALA A 99 -8.60 4.98 2.59
C ALA A 99 -8.17 5.69 1.28
N LEU A 100 -9.03 5.66 0.24
CA LEU A 100 -8.81 6.39 -1.02
C LEU A 100 -8.86 7.92 -0.85
N LYS A 101 -9.45 8.42 0.25
CA LYS A 101 -9.50 9.87 0.58
C LYS A 101 -8.19 10.40 1.18
N ASP A 102 -7.23 9.51 1.50
CA ASP A 102 -5.96 9.92 2.08
C ASP A 102 -5.21 10.95 1.20
N PRO A 103 -4.70 12.05 1.77
CA PRO A 103 -3.97 13.09 1.03
C PRO A 103 -2.77 12.56 0.24
N ILE A 104 -2.14 11.47 0.69
CA ILE A 104 -0.98 10.88 0.00
C ILE A 104 -1.33 10.39 -1.41
N LEU A 105 -2.61 10.14 -1.69
CA LEU A 105 -3.11 9.69 -2.99
C LEU A 105 -3.68 10.83 -3.85
N ASN A 106 -3.58 12.09 -3.43
CA ASN A 106 -4.18 13.23 -4.15
C ASN A 106 -3.69 13.34 -5.60
N GLU A 107 -2.39 13.12 -5.85
CA GLU A 107 -1.83 13.15 -7.21
C GLU A 107 -2.38 12.04 -8.11
N LEU A 108 -2.72 10.89 -7.52
CA LEU A 108 -3.33 9.79 -8.24
C LEU A 108 -4.83 10.01 -8.46
N ARG A 109 -5.49 10.76 -7.58
CA ARG A 109 -6.94 10.98 -7.60
C ARG A 109 -7.46 11.61 -8.88
N LEU A 110 -6.63 12.40 -9.56
CA LEU A 110 -6.98 13.04 -10.83
C LEU A 110 -6.70 12.17 -12.06
N LYS A 111 -6.01 11.03 -11.89
CA LYS A 111 -5.75 10.10 -13.00
C LYS A 111 -7.02 9.32 -13.31
N SER A 112 -7.35 9.22 -14.59
CA SER A 112 -8.57 8.56 -15.09
C SER A 112 -8.75 7.14 -14.53
N ALA A 113 -7.68 6.36 -14.43
CA ALA A 113 -7.73 5.01 -13.86
C ALA A 113 -8.19 4.99 -12.39
N PHE A 114 -7.80 5.98 -11.60
CA PHE A 114 -8.14 6.09 -10.18
C PHE A 114 -9.58 6.60 -9.99
N VAL A 115 -10.01 7.54 -10.83
CA VAL A 115 -11.42 7.97 -10.89
C VAL A 115 -12.32 6.80 -11.26
N SER A 116 -11.96 6.01 -12.27
CA SER A 116 -12.69 4.81 -12.66
C SER A 116 -12.78 3.78 -11.53
N LEU A 117 -11.70 3.60 -10.76
CA LEU A 117 -11.71 2.74 -9.58
C LEU A 117 -12.71 3.24 -8.53
N ILE A 118 -12.65 4.53 -8.15
CA ILE A 118 -13.58 5.10 -7.17
C ILE A 118 -15.03 4.96 -7.63
N VAL A 119 -15.31 5.26 -8.89
CA VAL A 119 -16.64 5.13 -9.49
C VAL A 119 -17.13 3.68 -9.46
N SER A 120 -16.27 2.71 -9.76
CA SER A 120 -16.63 1.29 -9.77
C SER A 120 -17.00 0.74 -8.38
N LEU A 121 -16.54 1.41 -7.32
CA LEU A 121 -16.76 1.03 -5.92
C LEU A 121 -17.95 1.75 -5.28
N GLN A 122 -18.58 2.69 -5.98
CA GLN A 122 -19.65 3.55 -5.45
C GLN A 122 -21.02 3.17 -6.02
N ASP A 123 -22.08 3.63 -5.34
CA ASP A 123 -23.41 3.72 -5.94
C ASP A 123 -23.45 4.78 -7.05
N ASN A 124 -24.49 4.74 -7.88
CA ASN A 124 -24.62 5.60 -9.06
C ASN A 124 -24.64 7.11 -8.70
N ASP A 125 -25.25 7.49 -7.58
CA ASP A 125 -25.39 8.89 -7.19
C ASP A 125 -24.06 9.46 -6.68
N SER A 126 -23.32 8.67 -5.91
CA SER A 126 -21.98 9.00 -5.44
C SER A 126 -20.97 9.03 -6.59
N ALA A 127 -21.04 8.08 -7.52
CA ALA A 127 -20.20 8.01 -8.70
C ALA A 127 -20.38 9.25 -9.60
N ALA A 128 -21.61 9.68 -9.84
CA ALA A 128 -21.90 10.87 -10.64
C ALA A 128 -21.26 12.14 -10.04
N LYS A 129 -21.31 12.31 -8.71
CA LYS A 129 -20.65 13.41 -8.01
C LYS A 129 -19.13 13.37 -8.18
N THR A 130 -18.52 12.19 -8.02
CA THR A 130 -17.08 11.99 -8.19
C THR A 130 -16.63 12.36 -9.61
N LEU A 131 -17.40 11.96 -10.63
CA LEU A 131 -17.11 12.30 -12.03
C LEU A 131 -17.22 13.80 -12.31
N LEU A 132 -18.27 14.46 -11.79
CA LEU A 132 -18.44 15.91 -11.93
C LEU A 132 -17.30 16.70 -11.27
N ASP A 133 -16.87 16.28 -10.08
CA ASP A 133 -15.73 16.88 -9.38
C ASP A 133 -14.41 16.68 -10.16
N ALA A 134 -14.18 15.47 -10.70
CA ALA A 134 -13.00 15.20 -11.51
C ALA A 134 -12.96 16.02 -12.80
N VAL A 135 -14.08 16.13 -13.52
CA VAL A 135 -14.19 16.90 -14.78
C VAL A 135 -14.02 18.40 -14.53
N SER A 136 -14.65 18.95 -13.48
CA SER A 136 -14.54 20.37 -13.14
C SER A 136 -13.09 20.76 -12.80
N LYS A 137 -12.39 19.96 -11.99
CA LYS A 137 -10.97 20.18 -11.67
C LYS A 137 -10.08 20.09 -12.90
N ASN A 138 -10.31 19.12 -13.79
CA ASN A 138 -9.53 18.97 -15.01
C ASN A 138 -9.74 20.15 -15.99
N SER A 139 -10.97 20.65 -16.10
CA SER A 139 -11.28 21.82 -16.94
C SER A 139 -10.63 23.11 -16.43
N SER A 140 -10.50 23.29 -15.11
CA SER A 140 -9.81 24.44 -14.51
C SER A 140 -8.29 24.45 -14.74
N LEU A 141 -7.68 23.26 -14.84
CA LEU A 141 -6.26 23.08 -15.17
C LEU A 141 -5.99 23.32 -16.67
N ALA A 142 -6.90 22.90 -17.54
CA ALA A 142 -6.82 23.16 -18.98
C ALA A 142 -6.91 24.67 -19.32
N GLY A 143 -7.67 25.44 -18.53
CA GLY A 143 -7.78 26.90 -18.70
C GLY A 143 -6.48 27.67 -18.38
N HIS A 144 -5.57 27.11 -17.58
CA HIS A 144 -4.29 27.74 -17.24
C HIS A 144 -3.15 27.39 -18.21
N ALA A 145 -3.30 26.36 -19.03
CA ALA A 145 -2.31 25.95 -20.03
C ALA A 145 -2.51 26.61 -21.42
N GLY A 146 -3.51 27.49 -21.55
CA GLY A 146 -3.89 28.15 -22.82
C GLY A 146 -3.27 29.55 -23.05
N PHE A 147 -2.31 29.98 -22.23
CA PHE A 147 -1.64 31.28 -22.38
C PHE A 147 -0.12 31.12 -22.29
N TYR A 148 0.51 30.53 -23.30
CA TYR A 148 1.90 30.81 -23.71
C TYR A 148 2.06 30.52 -25.20
#